data_AF-A0A368Y0U3-F1
#
_entry.id   AF-A0A368Y0U3-F1
#
_cell.length_a   1.000
_cell.length_b   1.000
_cell.length_c   1.000
_cell.angle_alpha   90.00
_cell.angle_beta   90.00
_cell.angle_gamma   90.00
#
_symmetry.space_group_name_H-M   'P 1'
#
loop_
_entity.id
_entity.type
_entity.pdbx_description
1 polymer ?
#
loop_
_entity_poly.entity_id
_entity_poly.type
_entity_poly.pdbx_seq_one_letter_code
_entity_poly.pdbx_strand_id
1 'polypeptide(L)'
;MAARYDDQDGRLRGRRAQARRLRLWSKDPHCAHCRKLTNWPDGFNADHIVPLYKDGEDEDKNMQVLCLVCHDKKTSDDLGRRHTVAIGEDGWPVDPAP
;
A
#
# COMPACT_ATOMS: atom_id res chain seq x y z
N MET A 1 -7.77 6.35 -33.05
CA MET A 1 -7.86 7.04 -31.74
C MET A 1 -6.72 6.53 -30.89
N ALA A 2 -5.80 7.40 -30.46
CA ALA A 2 -4.77 7.00 -29.50
C ALA A 2 -5.44 6.69 -28.15
N ALA A 3 -5.01 5.61 -27.49
CA ALA A 3 -5.44 5.31 -26.13
C ALA A 3 -5.07 6.49 -25.22
N ARG A 4 -5.99 6.91 -24.35
CA ARG A 4 -5.79 8.06 -23.46
C ARG A 4 -4.76 7.82 -22.35
N TYR A 5 -4.38 6.56 -22.12
CA TYR A 5 -3.42 6.13 -21.10
C TYR A 5 -2.55 5.00 -21.66
N ASP A 6 -1.28 4.98 -21.25
CA ASP A 6 -0.35 3.90 -21.55
C ASP A 6 -0.56 2.75 -20.54
N ASP A 7 -1.10 1.63 -21.02
CA ASP A 7 -1.42 0.44 -20.23
C ASP A 7 -0.41 -0.70 -20.46
N GLN A 8 0.78 -0.40 -21.01
CA GLN A 8 1.81 -1.41 -21.32
C GLN A 8 2.51 -2.00 -20.08
N ASP A 9 2.33 -1.40 -18.90
CA ASP A 9 2.96 -1.86 -17.66
C ASP A 9 2.25 -3.02 -16.96
N GLY A 10 1.18 -3.54 -17.57
CA GLY A 10 0.46 -4.73 -17.09
C GLY A 10 -0.35 -4.50 -15.81
N ARG A 11 -0.43 -3.26 -15.30
CA ARG A 11 -1.11 -2.96 -14.03
C ARG A 11 -2.63 -2.97 -14.19
N LEU A 12 -3.30 -3.56 -13.21
CA LEU A 12 -4.76 -3.50 -13.09
C LEU A 12 -5.21 -2.09 -12.70
N ARG A 13 -6.08 -1.47 -13.50
CA ARG A 13 -6.59 -0.10 -13.27
C ARG A 13 -8.13 -0.04 -13.24
N GLY A 14 -8.65 1.11 -12.83
CA GLY A 14 -10.06 1.47 -12.91
C GLY A 14 -10.99 0.47 -12.22
N ARG A 15 -12.12 0.12 -12.87
CA ARG A 15 -13.16 -0.75 -12.29
C ARG A 15 -12.61 -2.10 -11.83
N ARG A 16 -11.66 -2.69 -12.56
CA ARG A 16 -11.07 -3.98 -12.21
C ARG A 16 -10.29 -3.88 -10.89
N ALA A 17 -9.52 -2.80 -10.72
CA ALA A 17 -8.79 -2.53 -9.47
C ALA A 17 -9.74 -2.30 -8.27
N GLN A 18 -10.84 -1.57 -8.48
CA GLN A 18 -11.84 -1.37 -7.42
C GLN A 18 -12.55 -2.68 -7.03
N ALA A 19 -12.87 -3.54 -8.00
CA ALA A 19 -13.43 -4.86 -7.72
C ALA A 19 -12.45 -5.74 -6.93
N ARG A 20 -11.15 -5.71 -7.28
CA ARG A 20 -10.11 -6.43 -6.53
C ARG A 20 -10.01 -5.95 -5.08
N ARG A 21 -10.01 -4.63 -4.84
CA ARG A 21 -10.03 -4.07 -3.48
C ARG A 21 -11.18 -4.64 -2.65
N LEU A 22 -12.39 -4.66 -3.22
CA LEU A 22 -13.56 -5.20 -2.53
C LEU A 22 -13.41 -6.69 -2.24
N ARG A 23 -12.93 -7.50 -3.20
CA ARG A 23 -12.73 -8.95 -3.00
C ARG A 23 -11.73 -9.25 -1.89
N LEU A 24 -10.57 -8.59 -1.91
CA LEU A 24 -9.52 -8.79 -0.91
C LEU A 24 -10.01 -8.43 0.49
N TRP A 25 -10.62 -7.25 0.63
CA TRP A 25 -11.16 -6.78 1.90
C TRP A 25 -12.33 -7.65 2.41
N SER A 26 -13.23 -8.08 1.53
CA SER A 26 -14.36 -8.94 1.92
C SER A 26 -13.90 -10.34 2.36
N LYS A 27 -12.74 -10.81 1.88
CA LYS A 27 -12.16 -12.09 2.26
C LYS A 27 -11.49 -12.02 3.64
N ASP A 28 -10.70 -10.97 3.89
CA ASP A 28 -10.15 -10.66 5.21
C ASP A 28 -9.98 -9.14 5.35
N PRO A 29 -10.83 -8.47 6.17
CA PRO A 29 -10.78 -7.02 6.33
C PRO A 29 -9.69 -6.56 7.31
N HIS A 30 -8.85 -7.47 7.82
CA HIS A 30 -7.77 -7.14 8.75
C HIS A 30 -6.47 -6.85 8.02
N CYS A 31 -5.70 -5.90 8.55
CA CYS A 31 -4.35 -5.61 8.06
C CYS A 31 -3.47 -6.86 8.16
N ALA A 32 -2.77 -7.21 7.07
CA ALA A 32 -1.88 -8.38 7.04
C ALA A 32 -0.72 -8.29 8.05
N HIS A 33 -0.25 -7.08 8.36
CA HIS A 33 0.87 -6.87 9.28
C HIS A 33 0.43 -6.80 10.75
N CYS A 34 -0.52 -5.93 11.08
CA CYS A 34 -0.89 -5.66 12.48
C CYS A 34 -2.19 -6.34 12.93
N ARG A 35 -2.89 -7.04 12.02
CA ARG A 35 -4.15 -7.76 12.25
C ARG A 35 -5.32 -6.91 12.79
N LYS A 36 -5.18 -5.57 12.83
CA LYS A 36 -6.29 -4.67 13.15
C LYS A 36 -7.31 -4.64 12.01
N LEU A 37 -8.59 -4.54 12.35
CA LEU A 37 -9.67 -4.35 11.39
C LEU A 37 -9.49 -3.03 10.64
N THR A 38 -9.68 -3.04 9.32
CA THR A 38 -9.58 -1.85 8.47
C THR A 38 -10.94 -1.38 7.99
N ASN A 39 -11.13 -0.06 7.93
CA ASN A 39 -12.37 0.53 7.46
C ASN A 39 -12.45 0.54 5.93
N TRP A 40 -13.62 0.22 5.38
CA TRP A 40 -13.90 0.38 3.95
C TRP A 40 -14.47 1.79 3.65
N PRO A 41 -14.16 2.41 2.50
CA PRO A 41 -13.15 2.00 1.50
C PRO A 41 -11.74 2.54 1.77
N ASP A 42 -11.61 3.53 2.67
CA ASP A 42 -10.42 4.40 2.75
C ASP A 42 -9.45 4.06 3.89
N GLY A 43 -9.82 3.12 4.77
CA GLY A 43 -9.00 2.72 5.91
C GLY A 43 -7.85 1.76 5.57
N PHE A 44 -7.65 1.45 4.29
CA PHE A 44 -6.62 0.52 3.85
C PHE A 44 -6.17 0.77 2.41
N ASN A 45 -5.01 0.20 2.08
CA ASN A 45 -4.53 0.02 0.72
C ASN A 45 -4.43 -1.47 0.41
N ALA A 46 -4.83 -1.85 -0.81
CA ALA A 46 -4.52 -3.17 -1.37
C ALA A 46 -3.14 -3.07 -2.02
N ASP A 47 -2.14 -3.66 -1.40
CA ASP A 47 -0.74 -3.49 -1.75
C ASP A 47 -0.10 -4.83 -2.14
N HIS A 48 0.93 -4.78 -3.00
CA HIS A 48 1.65 -5.97 -3.42
C HIS A 48 2.57 -6.46 -2.30
N ILE A 49 2.60 -7.76 -2.00
CA ILE A 49 3.54 -8.36 -1.03
C ILE A 49 4.97 -8.21 -1.57
N VAL A 50 5.18 -8.64 -2.81
CA VAL A 50 6.39 -8.37 -3.59
C VAL A 50 6.07 -7.26 -4.61
N PRO A 51 6.72 -6.09 -4.55
CA PRO A 51 6.48 -5.01 -5.50
C PRO A 51 6.75 -5.39 -6.95
N LEU A 52 6.00 -4.80 -7.89
CA LEU A 52 6.15 -5.08 -9.33
C LEU A 52 7.56 -4.81 -9.88
N TYR A 53 8.27 -3.80 -9.37
CA TYR A 53 9.63 -3.49 -9.80
C TYR A 53 10.69 -4.46 -9.25
N LYS A 54 10.31 -5.33 -8.30
CA LYS A 54 11.12 -6.45 -7.78
C LYS A 54 10.57 -7.78 -8.31
N ASP A 55 10.10 -7.79 -9.56
CA ASP A 55 9.53 -8.97 -10.24
C ASP A 55 8.28 -9.57 -9.56
N GLY A 56 7.53 -8.76 -8.82
CA GLY A 56 6.24 -9.17 -8.26
C GLY A 56 5.15 -9.28 -9.32
N GLU A 57 4.25 -10.26 -9.17
CA GLU A 57 3.11 -10.45 -10.06
C GLU A 57 1.90 -9.61 -9.62
N ASP A 58 1.11 -9.08 -10.56
CA ASP A 58 -0.14 -8.35 -10.26
C ASP A 58 -1.34 -9.30 -10.08
N GLU A 59 -1.17 -10.34 -9.26
CA GLU A 59 -2.17 -11.38 -8.97
C GLU A 59 -2.72 -11.25 -7.55
N ASP A 60 -3.99 -11.65 -7.33
CA ASP A 60 -4.64 -11.58 -6.01
C ASP A 60 -3.84 -12.32 -4.91
N LYS A 61 -3.02 -13.33 -5.25
CA LYS A 61 -2.15 -14.06 -4.32
C LYS A 61 -0.98 -13.22 -3.79
N ASN A 62 -0.52 -12.25 -4.57
CA ASN A 62 0.53 -11.31 -4.21
C ASN A 62 -0.05 -9.99 -3.67
N MET A 63 -1.34 -9.92 -3.38
CA MET A 63 -1.98 -8.74 -2.82
C MET A 63 -2.32 -8.94 -1.35
N GLN A 64 -2.19 -7.88 -0.56
CA GLN A 64 -2.55 -7.84 0.85
C GLN A 64 -3.28 -6.55 1.22
N VAL A 65 -4.18 -6.65 2.20
CA VAL A 65 -4.83 -5.49 2.82
C VAL A 65 -3.89 -4.94 3.89
N LEU A 66 -3.51 -3.67 3.79
CA LEU A 66 -2.70 -2.97 4.79
C LEU A 66 -3.40 -1.70 5.26
N CYS A 67 -3.44 -1.48 6.58
CA CYS A 67 -3.84 -0.18 7.10
C CYS A 67 -2.83 0.90 6.67
N LEU A 68 -3.25 2.16 6.66
CA LEU A 68 -2.45 3.29 6.18
C LEU A 68 -1.05 3.34 6.81
N VAL A 69 -0.97 3.16 8.13
CA VAL A 69 0.31 3.16 8.87
C VAL A 69 1.25 2.04 8.43
N CYS A 70 0.73 0.81 8.29
CA CYS A 70 1.55 -0.34 7.88
C CYS A 70 1.96 -0.24 6.40
N HIS A 71 1.08 0.33 5.55
CA HIS A 71 1.37 0.60 4.16
C HIS A 71 2.51 1.61 3.99
N ASP A 72 2.49 2.71 4.73
CA ASP A 72 3.52 3.75 4.63
C ASP A 72 4.88 3.24 5.11
N LYS A 73 4.88 2.42 6.18
CA LYS A 73 6.08 1.70 6.63
C LYS A 73 6.61 0.78 5.52
N LYS A 74 5.76 -0.08 4.95
CA LYS A 74 6.15 -0.99 3.88
C LYS A 74 6.70 -0.24 2.66
N THR A 75 6.06 0.85 2.26
CA THR A 75 6.51 1.68 1.14
C THR A 75 7.92 2.23 1.39
N SER A 76 8.19 2.67 2.62
CA SER A 76 9.51 3.17 3.03
C SER A 76 10.57 2.07 2.98
N ASP A 77 10.25 0.89 3.52
CA ASP A 77 11.11 -0.29 3.51
C ASP A 77 11.41 -0.76 2.07
N ASP A 78 10.38 -0.80 1.22
CA ASP A 78 10.48 -1.27 -0.16
C ASP A 78 11.39 -0.40 -1.02
N LEU A 79 11.24 0.92 -0.88
CA LEU A 79 12.06 1.92 -1.57
C LEU A 79 13.45 2.11 -0.93
N GLY A 80 13.76 1.39 0.15
CA GLY A 80 15.02 1.54 0.88
C GLY A 80 15.22 2.93 1.49
N ARG A 81 14.13 3.65 1.76
CA ARG A 81 14.20 4.99 2.35
C ARG A 81 14.60 4.86 3.82
N ARG A 82 15.54 5.69 4.26
CA ARG A 82 15.79 5.85 5.69
C ARG A 82 14.60 6.58 6.30
N HIS A 83 13.99 6.00 7.33
CA HIS A 83 13.04 6.72 8.17
C HIS A 83 13.76 7.95 8.74
N THR A 84 13.31 9.13 8.33
CA THR A 84 13.81 10.39 8.88
C THR A 84 12.98 10.72 10.09
N VAL A 85 13.66 11.13 11.16
CA VAL A 85 13.00 11.70 12.35
C VAL A 85 12.31 13.00 11.95
N ALA A 86 11.12 13.24 12.50
CA ALA A 86 10.50 14.56 12.31
C ALA A 86 11.38 15.61 12.99
N ILE A 87 11.55 16.75 12.33
CA ILE A 87 12.36 17.86 12.82
C ILE A 87 11.40 18.93 13.34
N GLY A 88 11.58 19.34 14.60
CA GLY A 88 10.79 20.39 15.23
C GLY A 88 11.09 21.77 14.66
N GLU A 89 10.28 22.76 15.02
CA GLU A 89 10.49 24.16 14.63
C GLU A 89 11.82 24.72 15.17
N ASP A 90 12.36 24.09 16.21
CA ASP A 90 13.65 24.35 16.83
C ASP A 90 14.85 23.73 16.07
N GLY A 91 14.58 22.93 15.03
CA GLY A 91 15.61 22.27 14.22
C GLY A 91 16.16 20.98 14.81
N TRP A 92 15.59 20.47 15.90
CA TRP A 92 16.01 19.20 16.52
C TRP A 92 15.03 18.06 16.22
N PRO A 93 15.50 16.79 16.21
CA PRO A 93 14.60 15.63 16.14
C PRO A 93 13.55 15.68 17.24
N VAL A 94 12.27 15.55 16.86
CA VAL A 94 11.21 15.28 17.85
C VAL A 94 11.30 13.82 18.24
N ASP A 95 11.38 13.56 19.54
CA ASP A 95 11.35 12.19 20.05
C ASP A 95 10.02 11.54 19.61
N PRO A 96 10.04 10.31 19.06
CA PRO A 96 8.81 9.58 18.83
C PRO A 96 8.16 9.38 20.20
N ALA A 97 6.96 9.94 20.38
CA ALA A 97 6.17 9.74 21.59
C ALA A 97 6.09 8.23 21.93
N PRO A 98 6.11 7.87 23.23
CA PRO A 98 6.17 6.47 23.67
C PRO A 98 5.03 5.61 23.12
#